data_AF-A0A0T6ZQX2-F1
#
_entry.id   AF-A0A0T6ZQX2-F1
#
_cell.length_a   1.000
_cell.length_b   1.000
_cell.length_c   1.000
_cell.angle_alpha   90.00
_cell.angle_beta   90.00
_cell.angle_gamma   90.00
#
_symmetry.space_group_name_H-M   'P 1'
#
loop_
_entity.id
_entity.type
_entity.pdbx_description
1 polymer ?
#
loop_
_entity_poly.entity_id
_entity_poly.type
_entity_poly.pdbx_seq_one_letter_code
_entity_poly.pdbx_strand_id
1 'polypeptide(L)'
;SHIFEGYVSYDFGPVSAAWYTNFAGNDGVNKDGDRAYSSYFEVNAPFKLGGVDWTATAGAVPFATTTYNTSGFAVTNLALKASKDIQITDHFTLPIFGQVVANPSDQKAYFVFGFTLQP
;
A
#
# COMPACT_ATOMS: atom_id res chain seq x y z
N SER A 1 -4.63 16.99 17.03
CA SER A 1 -4.59 17.45 15.63
C SER A 1 -5.48 16.51 14.82
N HIS A 2 -6.34 17.01 13.94
CA HIS A 2 -7.26 16.20 13.12
C HIS A 2 -6.97 16.40 11.63
N ILE A 3 -7.15 15.34 10.84
CA ILE A 3 -7.01 15.33 9.37
C ILE A 3 -8.27 14.68 8.81
N PHE A 4 -8.78 15.21 7.70
CA PHE A 4 -9.89 14.63 6.97
C PHE A 4 -9.37 14.16 5.61
N GLU A 5 -9.54 12.87 5.34
CA GLU A 5 -9.10 12.20 4.11
C GLU A 5 -10.32 11.66 3.36
N GLY A 6 -10.30 11.82 2.03
CA GLY A 6 -11.23 11.17 1.13
C GLY A 6 -10.46 10.22 0.22
N TYR A 7 -11.10 9.12 -0.20
CA TYR A 7 -10.51 8.21 -1.16
C TYR A 7 -11.52 7.77 -2.22
N VAL A 8 -10.99 7.43 -3.39
CA VAL A 8 -11.72 6.78 -4.48
C VAL A 8 -10.91 5.60 -4.97
N SER A 9 -11.57 4.48 -5.25
CA SER A 9 -10.92 3.31 -5.81
C SER A 9 -11.76 2.67 -6.91
N TYR A 10 -11.09 1.92 -7.77
CA TYR A 10 -11.72 1.13 -8.82
C TYR A 10 -10.96 -0.16 -9.06
N ASP A 11 -11.70 -1.23 -9.30
CA ASP A 11 -11.16 -2.54 -9.66
C ASP A 11 -11.44 -2.79 -11.15
N PHE A 12 -10.37 -2.90 -11.95
CA PHE A 12 -10.46 -3.16 -13.38
C PHE A 12 -10.48 -4.66 -13.71
N GLY A 13 -10.34 -5.54 -12.71
CA GLY A 13 -10.23 -6.99 -12.86
C GLY A 13 -8.79 -7.48 -12.60
N PRO A 14 -7.85 -7.31 -13.55
CA PRO A 14 -6.47 -7.74 -13.36
C PRO A 14 -5.66 -6.81 -12.46
N VAL A 15 -6.15 -5.58 -12.26
CA VAL A 15 -5.49 -4.51 -11.50
C VAL A 15 -6.56 -3.66 -10.83
N SER A 16 -6.32 -3.24 -9.60
CA SER A 16 -7.10 -2.21 -8.93
C SER A 16 -6.24 -0.97 -8.66
N ALA A 17 -6.89 0.20 -8.60
CA ALA A 17 -6.24 1.46 -8.31
C ALA A 17 -7.03 2.24 -7.26
N ALA A 18 -6.33 2.92 -6.37
CA ALA A 18 -6.90 3.75 -5.33
C ALA A 18 -6.16 5.08 -5.22
N TRP A 19 -6.90 6.15 -4.97
CA TRP A 19 -6.38 7.49 -4.74
C TRP A 19 -6.93 8.02 -3.42
N TYR A 20 -6.04 8.55 -2.59
CA TYR A 20 -6.32 9.11 -1.27
C TYR A 20 -5.88 10.57 -1.27
N THR A 21 -6.68 11.46 -0.68
CA THR A 21 -6.34 12.88 -0.51
C THR A 21 -6.82 13.39 0.83
N ASN A 22 -5.89 13.98 1.58
CA ASN A 22 -6.19 14.83 2.72
C ASN A 22 -6.73 16.17 2.23
N PHE A 23 -8.00 16.47 2.48
CA PHE A 23 -8.66 17.67 1.96
C PHE A 23 -8.89 18.75 3.03
N ALA A 24 -8.83 18.39 4.32
CA ALA A 24 -8.99 19.34 5.42
C ALA A 24 -8.19 18.94 6.67
N GLY A 25 -8.12 19.85 7.64
CA GLY A 25 -7.35 19.65 8.86
C GLY A 25 -5.84 19.81 8.64
N ASN A 26 -5.05 19.06 9.39
CA ASN A 26 -3.59 19.19 9.49
C ASN A 26 -2.82 18.41 8.41
N ASP A 27 -3.15 18.67 7.15
CA ASP A 27 -2.61 18.01 5.95
C ASP A 27 -1.15 18.39 5.61
N GLY A 28 -0.58 19.43 6.22
CA GLY A 28 0.74 19.94 5.86
C GLY A 28 0.74 20.87 4.65
N VAL A 29 1.92 21.19 4.15
CA VAL A 29 2.12 22.22 3.11
C VAL A 29 2.93 21.73 1.92
N ASN A 30 2.70 22.34 0.76
CA ASN A 30 3.47 22.14 -0.46
C ASN A 30 4.75 23.01 -0.45
N LYS A 31 5.48 23.02 -1.57
CA LYS A 31 6.71 23.82 -1.75
C LYS A 31 6.52 25.33 -1.63
N ASP A 32 5.29 25.82 -1.83
CA ASP A 32 4.93 27.23 -1.81
C ASP A 32 4.36 27.66 -0.44
N GLY A 33 4.22 26.72 0.50
CA GLY A 33 3.68 26.95 1.85
C GLY A 33 2.15 26.86 1.95
N ASP A 34 1.46 26.57 0.84
CA ASP A 34 0.02 26.35 0.79
C ASP A 34 -0.33 24.91 1.19
N ARG A 35 -1.61 24.65 1.49
CA ARG A 35 -2.09 23.28 1.77
C ARG A 35 -1.64 22.30 0.68
N ALA A 36 -1.04 21.20 1.11
CA ALA A 36 -0.47 20.22 0.20
C ALA A 36 -1.51 19.43 -0.61
N TYR A 37 -2.71 19.25 -0.05
CA TYR A 37 -3.64 18.20 -0.47
C TYR A 37 -2.97 16.84 -0.50
N SER A 38 -2.18 16.51 0.53
CA SER A 38 -1.29 15.35 0.54
C SER A 38 -2.05 14.12 0.08
N SER A 39 -1.53 13.52 -0.98
CA SER A 39 -2.19 12.42 -1.66
C SER A 39 -1.29 11.22 -1.74
N TYR A 40 -1.92 10.06 -1.83
CA TYR A 40 -1.27 8.78 -2.06
C TYR A 40 -2.06 8.05 -3.14
N PHE A 41 -1.36 7.47 -4.10
CA PHE A 41 -1.92 6.67 -5.17
C PHE A 41 -1.35 5.27 -5.08
N GLU A 42 -2.19 4.25 -5.16
CA GLU A 42 -1.78 2.86 -5.10
C GLU A 42 -2.42 2.04 -6.21
N VAL A 43 -1.61 1.14 -6.77
CA VAL A 43 -2.03 0.15 -7.76
C VAL A 43 -1.70 -1.24 -7.21
N ASN A 44 -2.66 -2.15 -7.30
CA ASN A 44 -2.52 -3.54 -6.88
C ASN A 44 -2.83 -4.48 -8.05
N ALA A 45 -1.95 -5.45 -8.31
CA ALA A 45 -2.10 -6.45 -9.37
C ALA A 45 -2.05 -7.86 -8.76
N PRO A 46 -3.20 -8.50 -8.48
CA PRO A 46 -3.24 -9.88 -8.01
C PRO A 46 -3.00 -10.87 -9.16
N PHE A 47 -2.27 -11.95 -8.91
CA PHE A 47 -2.06 -13.03 -9.87
C PHE A 47 -1.77 -14.36 -9.16
N LYS A 48 -1.97 -15.48 -9.86
CA LYS A 48 -1.66 -16.83 -9.35
C LYS A 48 -0.42 -17.38 -10.05
N LEU A 49 0.53 -17.88 -9.29
CA LEU A 49 1.74 -18.52 -9.83
C LEU A 49 2.22 -19.60 -8.85
N GLY A 50 2.44 -20.82 -9.36
CA GLY A 50 2.96 -21.95 -8.56
C GLY A 50 2.02 -22.43 -7.44
N GLY A 51 0.70 -22.27 -7.60
CA GLY A 51 -0.27 -22.61 -6.56
C GLY A 51 -0.23 -21.70 -5.33
N VAL A 52 0.29 -20.47 -5.52
CA VAL A 52 0.37 -19.41 -4.52
C VAL A 52 -0.36 -18.19 -5.08
N ASP A 53 -1.08 -17.48 -4.20
CA ASP A 53 -1.73 -16.22 -4.51
C ASP A 53 -0.75 -15.07 -4.29
N TRP A 54 -0.46 -14.33 -5.35
CA TRP A 54 0.48 -13.21 -5.33
C TRP A 54 -0.25 -11.88 -5.49
N THR A 55 0.34 -10.82 -4.96
CA THR A 55 -0.09 -9.45 -5.20
C THR A 55 1.14 -8.57 -5.35
N ALA A 56 1.27 -7.92 -6.50
CA ALA A 56 2.23 -6.84 -6.71
C ALA A 56 1.57 -5.49 -6.42
N THR A 57 2.23 -4.64 -5.65
CA THR A 57 1.72 -3.33 -5.25
C THR A 57 2.73 -2.25 -5.63
N ALA A 58 2.25 -1.16 -6.21
CA ALA A 58 3.04 0.05 -6.42
C ALA A 58 2.26 1.26 -5.89
N GLY A 59 2.89 2.02 -4.99
CA GLY A 59 2.33 3.19 -4.36
C GLY A 59 3.24 4.40 -4.47
N ALA A 60 2.65 5.56 -4.71
CA ALA A 60 3.37 6.80 -4.92
C ALA A 60 2.67 7.99 -4.28
N VAL A 61 3.47 8.95 -3.86
CA VAL A 61 3.04 10.31 -3.51
C VAL A 61 3.19 11.16 -4.77
N PRO A 62 2.11 11.75 -5.29
CA PRO A 62 2.11 12.38 -6.61
C PRO A 62 2.80 13.75 -6.65
N PHE A 63 2.90 14.44 -5.51
CA PHE A 63 3.45 15.81 -5.43
C PHE A 63 4.11 16.10 -4.09
N ALA A 64 4.81 17.24 -4.02
CA ALA A 64 5.54 17.67 -2.83
C ALA A 64 4.61 17.91 -1.64
N THR A 65 4.93 17.33 -0.50
CA THR A 65 4.21 17.52 0.75
C THR A 65 5.08 17.24 1.96
N THR A 66 4.92 18.06 3.00
CA THR A 66 5.55 17.83 4.31
C THR A 66 4.99 16.59 5.03
N THR A 67 3.78 16.12 4.70
CA THR A 67 3.16 14.97 5.40
C THR A 67 3.84 13.65 5.07
N TYR A 68 4.29 13.47 3.82
CA TYR A 68 5.06 12.31 3.39
C TYR A 68 6.56 12.61 3.24
N ASN A 69 7.02 13.80 3.64
CA ASN A 69 8.39 14.27 3.48
C ASN A 69 8.92 14.16 2.03
N THR A 70 8.07 14.47 1.04
CA THR A 70 8.44 14.41 -0.37
C THR A 70 8.63 15.81 -0.97
N SER A 71 9.63 15.97 -1.82
CA SER A 71 9.89 17.22 -2.56
C SER A 71 9.24 17.26 -3.95
N GLY A 72 8.51 16.21 -4.33
CA GLY A 72 7.87 16.03 -5.62
C GLY A 72 7.22 14.66 -5.73
N PHE A 73 7.10 14.14 -6.96
CA PHE A 73 6.67 12.77 -7.20
C PHE A 73 7.67 11.78 -6.58
N ALA A 74 7.17 10.84 -5.78
CA ALA A 74 7.99 9.82 -5.14
C ALA A 74 7.26 8.48 -5.11
N VAL A 75 7.93 7.41 -5.55
CA VAL A 75 7.48 6.04 -5.31
C VAL A 75 7.85 5.68 -3.87
N THR A 76 6.85 5.47 -3.03
CA THR A 76 7.02 5.24 -1.58
C THR A 76 6.69 3.82 -1.16
N ASN A 77 6.08 3.04 -2.05
CA ASN A 77 5.75 1.65 -1.80
C ASN A 77 5.93 0.81 -3.06
N LEU A 78 6.78 -0.20 -3.00
CA LEU A 78 6.82 -1.32 -3.95
C LEU A 78 6.75 -2.59 -3.12
N ALA A 79 5.72 -3.40 -3.32
CA ALA A 79 5.58 -4.64 -2.58
C ALA A 79 5.28 -5.83 -3.48
N LEU A 80 5.77 -6.99 -3.05
CA LEU A 80 5.37 -8.28 -3.59
C LEU A 80 4.97 -9.16 -2.40
N LYS A 81 3.68 -9.51 -2.34
CA LYS A 81 3.11 -10.39 -1.32
C LYS A 81 2.78 -11.74 -1.95
N ALA A 82 3.11 -12.81 -1.23
CA ALA A 82 2.74 -14.19 -1.51
C ALA A 82 1.90 -14.72 -0.35
N SER A 83 0.74 -15.31 -0.63
CA SER A 83 -0.15 -15.88 0.37
C SER A 83 -0.53 -17.29 -0.01
N LYS A 84 -0.62 -18.18 0.99
CA LYS A 84 -1.03 -19.57 0.79
C LYS A 84 -1.75 -20.09 2.02
N ASP A 85 -2.81 -20.81 1.77
CA ASP A 85 -3.51 -21.58 2.79
C ASP A 85 -2.85 -22.95 2.93
N ILE A 86 -2.34 -23.24 4.13
CA ILE A 86 -1.76 -24.55 4.45
C ILE A 86 -2.79 -25.36 5.22
N GLN A 87 -3.26 -26.43 4.60
CA GLN A 87 -4.10 -27.41 5.30
C GLN A 87 -3.24 -28.21 6.28
N ILE A 88 -3.52 -28.08 7.57
CA ILE A 88 -2.81 -28.77 8.65
C ILE A 88 -3.56 -30.04 9.04
N THR A 89 -4.90 -29.96 9.10
CA THR A 89 -5.81 -31.10 9.32
C THR A 89 -7.05 -30.96 8.43
N ASP A 90 -7.96 -31.93 8.48
CA ASP A 90 -9.23 -31.89 7.74
C ASP A 90 -10.16 -30.73 8.16
N HIS A 91 -9.95 -30.18 9.35
CA HIS A 91 -10.77 -29.10 9.91
C HIS A 91 -9.99 -27.81 10.20
N PHE A 92 -8.67 -27.82 9.98
CA PHE A 92 -7.81 -26.69 10.30
C PHE A 92 -6.92 -26.33 9.11
N THR A 93 -7.11 -25.11 8.63
CA THR A 93 -6.27 -24.46 7.61
C THR A 93 -5.62 -23.24 8.22
N LEU A 94 -4.33 -23.07 7.96
CA LEU A 94 -3.54 -21.93 8.41
C LEU A 94 -3.22 -21.03 7.21
N PRO A 95 -3.91 -19.88 7.06
CA PRO A 95 -3.52 -18.86 6.10
C PRO A 95 -2.18 -18.25 6.51
N ILE A 96 -1.19 -18.32 5.62
CA ILE A 96 0.12 -17.68 5.80
C ILE A 96 0.41 -16.71 4.66
N PHE A 97 1.27 -15.73 4.92
CA PHE A 97 1.82 -14.87 3.89
C PHE A 97 3.27 -14.46 4.17
N GLY A 98 4.01 -14.21 3.10
CA GLY A 98 5.29 -13.52 3.10
C GLY A 98 5.22 -12.30 2.18
N GLN A 99 5.91 -11.22 2.53
CA GLN A 99 5.89 -9.98 1.76
C GLN A 99 7.24 -9.28 1.83
N VAL A 100 7.75 -8.84 0.67
CA VAL A 100 8.83 -7.85 0.61
C VAL A 100 8.19 -6.50 0.29
N VAL A 101 8.54 -5.48 1.07
CA VAL A 101 8.09 -4.09 0.88
C VAL A 101 9.30 -3.19 0.82
N ALA A 102 9.39 -2.36 -0.21
CA ALA A 102 10.43 -1.36 -0.36
C ALA A 102 9.80 0.03 -0.44
N ASN A 103 10.43 1.01 0.21
CA ASN A 103 10.21 2.43 -0.01
C ASN A 103 11.44 2.98 -0.74
N PRO A 104 11.40 3.08 -2.08
CA PRO A 104 12.50 3.64 -2.87
C PRO A 104 12.88 5.07 -2.48
N SER A 105 11.90 5.91 -2.12
CA SER A 105 12.11 7.30 -1.69
C SER A 105 12.97 7.39 -0.43
N ASP A 106 12.74 6.50 0.54
CA ASP A 106 13.48 6.47 1.81
C ASP A 106 14.66 5.48 1.80
N GLN A 107 14.88 4.78 0.69
CA GLN A 107 15.89 3.73 0.54
C GLN A 107 15.79 2.61 1.61
N LYS A 108 14.57 2.26 2.01
CA LYS A 108 14.30 1.22 3.03
C LYS A 108 13.60 0.02 2.40
N ALA A 109 13.88 -1.16 2.93
CA ALA A 109 13.18 -2.38 2.59
C ALA A 109 12.90 -3.22 3.83
N TYR A 110 11.80 -3.95 3.80
CA TYR A 110 11.26 -4.75 4.88
C TYR A 110 10.86 -6.11 4.33
N PHE A 111 11.11 -7.15 5.12
CA PHE A 111 10.54 -8.46 4.91
C PHE A 111 9.54 -8.74 6.04
N VAL A 112 8.32 -9.10 5.67
CA VAL A 112 7.22 -9.36 6.59
C VAL A 112 6.74 -10.78 6.37
N PHE A 113 6.56 -11.52 7.46
CA PHE A 113 5.90 -12.81 7.46
C PHE A 113 4.75 -12.77 8.44
N GLY A 114 3.61 -13.35 8.08
CA GLY A 114 2.44 -13.38 8.94
C GLY A 114 1.56 -14.59 8.69
N PHE A 115 0.69 -14.85 9.65
CA PHE A 115 -0.31 -15.91 9.60
C PHE A 115 -1.56 -15.46 10.35
N THR A 116 -2.69 -16.08 10.07
CA THR A 116 -3.95 -15.79 10.78
C THR A 116 -4.44 -17.04 11.50
N LEU A 117 -4.68 -16.92 12.80
CA LEU A 117 -5.37 -17.94 13.58
C LEU A 117 -6.85 -17.60 13.60
N GLN A 118 -7.66 -18.41 12.93
CA GLN A 118 -9.12 -18.36 13.06
C GLN A 118 -9.52 -19.39 14.12
N PRO A 119 -10.29 -18.99 15.15
CA PRO A 119 -10.79 -19.91 16.18
C PRO A 119 -11.81 -20.91 15.62
#